data_AF-A0A7Y4Y8X3-F1
#
_entry.id   AF-A0A7Y4Y8X3-F1
#
_cell.length_a   1.000
_cell.length_b   1.000
_cell.length_c   1.000
_cell.angle_alpha   90.00
_cell.angle_beta   90.00
_cell.angle_gamma   90.00
#
_symmetry.space_group_name_H-M   'P 1'
#
loop_
_entity.id
_entity.type
_entity.pdbx_description
1 polymer ?
#
loop_
_entity_poly.entity_id
_entity_poly.type
_entity_poly.pdbx_seq_one_letter_code
_entity_poly.pdbx_strand_id
1 'polypeptide(L)'
;MKKSIAFLLVTISSFCVTVTAQNTQLPIGKPKLPAPVLKPLQPADLVITHISLTEAAFNNDLKSWVIKVNITIKNAGSLLSIATDVKPFAKQNRSNNWKHTGTQGILIGLRPGESVTKEYVFVDKLKVLPAASGFEFKVQADANNKVIESNENNNASAILTITAAQ
;
A
#
# COMPACT_ATOMS: atom_id res chain seq x y z
N MET A 1 90.43 53.97 37.68
CA MET A 1 89.11 53.30 37.71
C MET A 1 88.25 53.90 36.60
N LYS A 2 88.20 53.26 35.42
CA LYS A 2 87.46 53.73 34.25
C LYS A 2 86.11 53.00 34.20
N LYS A 3 85.00 53.74 34.22
CA LYS A 3 83.64 53.23 34.00
C LYS A 3 83.34 53.34 32.50
N SER A 4 83.20 52.21 31.82
CA SER A 4 82.69 52.11 30.45
C SER A 4 81.17 51.95 30.51
N ILE A 5 80.45 52.84 29.82
CA ILE A 5 79.01 52.75 29.58
C ILE A 5 78.83 52.08 28.22
N ALA A 6 78.11 50.95 28.22
CA ALA A 6 77.79 50.18 27.04
C ALA A 6 76.61 50.80 26.29
N PHE A 7 76.78 51.04 24.99
CA PHE A 7 75.69 51.33 24.05
C PHE A 7 75.19 50.00 23.48
N LEU A 8 73.92 49.69 23.74
CA LEU A 8 73.22 48.50 23.25
C LEU A 8 72.74 48.77 21.81
N LEU A 9 73.36 48.13 20.82
CA LEU A 9 72.82 48.03 19.46
C LEU A 9 71.84 46.86 19.39
N VAL A 10 70.58 47.13 19.04
CA VAL A 10 69.56 46.13 18.71
C VAL A 10 69.59 45.88 17.20
N THR A 11 70.04 44.69 16.79
CA THR A 11 69.94 44.23 15.40
C THR A 11 68.64 43.48 15.18
N ILE A 12 67.78 44.00 14.30
CA ILE A 12 66.56 43.31 13.84
C ILE A 12 66.98 42.38 12.70
N SER A 13 66.94 41.05 12.93
CA SER A 13 67.10 40.05 11.88
C SER A 13 65.76 39.83 11.17
N SER A 14 65.67 40.17 9.89
CA SER A 14 64.53 39.76 9.06
C SER A 14 64.56 38.26 8.81
N PHE A 15 63.62 37.52 9.43
CA PHE A 15 63.29 36.17 9.02
C PHE A 15 62.31 36.23 7.83
N CYS A 16 62.75 35.83 6.64
CA CYS A 16 61.85 35.47 5.55
C CYS A 16 61.27 34.09 5.83
N VAL A 17 59.98 34.02 6.15
CA VAL A 17 59.23 32.76 6.16
C VAL A 17 58.84 32.44 4.73
N THR A 18 59.56 31.50 4.09
CA THR A 18 59.05 30.84 2.89
C THR A 18 57.92 29.90 3.28
N VAL A 19 56.68 30.31 2.98
CA VAL A 19 55.53 29.40 3.02
C VAL A 19 55.58 28.56 1.75
N THR A 20 56.13 27.35 1.84
CA THR A 20 55.84 26.32 0.84
C THR A 20 54.39 25.91 1.02
N ALA A 21 53.52 26.32 0.09
CA ALA A 21 52.18 25.79 0.00
C ALA A 21 52.28 24.28 -0.24
N GLN A 22 52.10 23.48 0.83
CA GLN A 22 51.83 22.07 0.67
C GLN A 22 50.49 21.99 -0.07
N ASN A 23 50.55 21.58 -1.33
CA ASN A 23 49.37 21.25 -2.12
C ASN A 23 48.74 20.02 -1.45
N THR A 24 47.83 20.25 -0.51
CA THR A 24 46.96 19.22 0.05
C THR A 24 46.04 18.78 -1.06
N GLN A 25 46.48 17.78 -1.82
CA GLN A 25 45.62 17.04 -2.71
C GLN A 25 44.51 16.46 -1.83
N LEU A 26 43.30 17.02 -1.94
CA LEU A 26 42.11 16.47 -1.31
C LEU A 26 42.07 14.98 -1.63
N PRO A 27 41.78 14.10 -0.65
CA PRO A 27 41.69 12.68 -0.91
C PRO A 27 40.76 12.47 -2.11
N ILE A 28 41.26 11.75 -3.12
CA ILE A 28 40.53 11.39 -4.34
C ILE A 28 39.12 11.01 -3.93
N GLY A 29 38.16 11.77 -4.46
CA GLY A 29 36.78 11.78 -3.97
C GLY A 29 36.26 10.37 -3.75
N LYS A 30 35.73 10.13 -2.54
CA LYS A 30 34.91 8.93 -2.29
C LYS A 30 33.95 8.77 -3.48
N PRO A 31 33.73 7.55 -4.01
CA PRO A 31 32.78 7.33 -5.08
C PRO A 31 31.48 8.06 -4.71
N LYS A 32 31.05 9.01 -5.53
CA LYS A 32 29.79 9.72 -5.32
C LYS A 32 28.73 8.63 -5.27
N LEU A 33 28.13 8.42 -4.09
CA LEU A 33 26.99 7.51 -4.01
C LEU A 33 25.99 8.00 -5.05
N PRO A 34 25.41 7.09 -5.87
CA PRO A 34 24.32 7.47 -6.76
C PRO A 34 23.30 8.26 -5.95
N ALA A 35 22.85 9.40 -6.49
CA ALA A 35 21.76 10.12 -5.84
C ALA A 35 20.63 9.13 -5.59
N PRO A 36 20.04 9.10 -4.38
CA PRO A 36 18.94 8.18 -4.11
C PRO A 36 17.85 8.43 -5.14
N VAL A 37 17.47 7.37 -5.87
CA VAL A 37 16.35 7.44 -6.80
C VAL A 37 15.09 7.63 -5.97
N LEU A 38 14.60 8.86 -5.91
CA LEU A 38 13.35 9.17 -5.26
C LEU A 38 12.22 8.61 -6.13
N LYS A 39 11.55 7.57 -5.65
CA LYS A 39 10.29 7.12 -6.26
C LYS A 39 9.18 8.06 -5.82
N PRO A 40 8.34 8.57 -6.74
CA PRO A 40 7.14 9.31 -6.37
C PRO A 40 6.30 8.47 -5.41
N LEU A 41 5.90 9.08 -4.32
CA LEU A 41 4.99 8.47 -3.37
C LEU A 41 3.59 8.46 -4.01
N GLN A 42 3.13 7.30 -4.42
CA GLN A 42 1.76 7.04 -4.85
C GLN A 42 0.86 6.76 -3.64
N PRO A 43 -0.43 7.12 -3.70
CA PRO A 43 -1.44 6.68 -2.73
C PRO A 43 -1.46 5.16 -2.53
N ALA A 44 -2.30 4.68 -1.61
CA ALA A 44 -2.56 3.24 -1.52
C ALA A 44 -3.17 2.73 -2.84
N ASP A 45 -3.12 1.42 -3.07
CA ASP A 45 -3.73 0.79 -4.25
C ASP A 45 -4.20 -0.62 -3.87
N LEU A 46 -5.43 -0.74 -3.39
CA LEU A 46 -6.03 -1.99 -2.96
C LEU A 46 -6.48 -2.78 -4.19
N VAL A 47 -5.85 -3.93 -4.38
CA VAL A 47 -6.14 -4.82 -5.49
C VAL A 47 -6.61 -6.16 -4.94
N ILE A 48 -7.75 -6.63 -5.41
CA ILE A 48 -8.15 -8.03 -5.18
C ILE A 48 -7.40 -8.90 -6.19
N THR A 49 -6.42 -9.67 -5.71
CA THR A 49 -5.58 -10.50 -6.58
C THR A 49 -6.09 -11.93 -6.70
N HIS A 50 -6.89 -12.39 -5.74
CA HIS A 50 -7.47 -13.72 -5.75
C HIS A 50 -8.83 -13.74 -5.05
N ILE A 51 -9.74 -14.54 -5.60
CA ILE A 51 -11.00 -14.91 -4.95
C ILE A 51 -11.28 -16.38 -5.25
N SER A 52 -11.71 -17.12 -4.23
CA SER A 52 -12.20 -18.50 -4.38
C SER A 52 -13.45 -18.72 -3.55
N LEU A 53 -14.43 -19.42 -4.12
CA LEU A 53 -15.62 -19.86 -3.42
C LEU A 53 -15.27 -21.01 -2.48
N THR A 54 -15.55 -20.86 -1.19
CA THR A 54 -15.42 -21.95 -0.20
C THR A 54 -16.77 -22.61 0.07
N GLU A 55 -17.85 -21.83 0.11
CA GLU A 55 -19.21 -22.34 0.33
C GLU A 55 -20.25 -21.38 -0.27
N ALA A 56 -21.32 -21.92 -0.86
CA ALA A 56 -22.53 -21.17 -1.16
C ALA A 56 -23.74 -22.04 -0.87
N ALA A 57 -24.58 -21.64 0.08
CA ALA A 57 -25.76 -22.39 0.47
C ALA A 57 -26.96 -21.47 0.67
N PHE A 58 -28.13 -21.92 0.22
CA PHE A 58 -29.39 -21.27 0.57
C PHE A 58 -29.80 -21.73 1.97
N ASN A 59 -29.84 -20.80 2.91
CA ASN A 59 -30.32 -21.06 4.27
C ASN A 59 -31.84 -20.91 4.32
N ASN A 60 -32.54 -22.01 4.60
CA ASN A 60 -34.00 -22.07 4.60
C ASN A 60 -34.67 -21.33 5.76
N ASP A 61 -33.99 -21.17 6.88
CA ASP A 61 -34.51 -20.47 8.07
C ASP A 61 -34.41 -18.96 7.84
N LEU A 62 -33.26 -18.52 7.34
CA LEU A 62 -33.03 -17.12 7.01
C LEU A 62 -33.75 -16.72 5.72
N LYS A 63 -34.10 -17.67 4.84
CA LYS A 63 -34.55 -17.43 3.45
C LYS A 63 -33.52 -16.60 2.66
N SER A 64 -32.23 -16.87 2.83
CA SER A 64 -31.13 -16.10 2.24
C SER A 64 -29.99 -17.02 1.82
N TRP A 65 -29.24 -16.60 0.80
CA TRP A 65 -27.93 -17.18 0.52
C TRP A 65 -26.91 -16.78 1.58
N VAL A 66 -26.10 -17.74 2.00
CA VAL A 66 -24.86 -17.57 2.77
C VAL A 66 -23.72 -17.98 1.85
N ILE A 67 -22.78 -17.05 1.60
CA ILE A 67 -21.69 -17.20 0.66
C ILE A 67 -20.39 -16.98 1.43
N LYS A 68 -19.50 -17.98 1.42
CA LYS A 68 -18.17 -17.91 1.99
C LYS A 68 -17.13 -17.91 0.88
N VAL A 69 -16.20 -16.97 0.95
CA VAL A 69 -15.14 -16.80 -0.04
C VAL A 69 -13.82 -16.53 0.64
N ASN A 70 -12.74 -17.14 0.16
CA ASN A 70 -11.38 -16.72 0.48
C ASN A 70 -10.95 -15.63 -0.51
N ILE A 71 -10.51 -14.49 0.01
CA ILE A 71 -10.09 -13.34 -0.79
C ILE A 71 -8.67 -12.96 -0.42
N THR A 72 -7.82 -12.74 -1.41
CA THR A 72 -6.50 -12.11 -1.24
C THR A 72 -6.56 -10.66 -1.72
N ILE A 73 -6.24 -9.74 -0.82
CA ILE A 73 -6.20 -8.30 -1.09
C ILE A 73 -4.78 -7.81 -0.84
N LYS A 74 -4.23 -7.07 -1.80
CA LYS A 74 -2.89 -6.48 -1.75
C LYS A 74 -2.99 -4.97 -1.79
N ASN A 75 -2.14 -4.27 -1.04
CA ASN A 75 -1.85 -2.86 -1.30
C ASN A 75 -0.64 -2.76 -2.24
N ALA A 76 -0.89 -2.49 -3.52
CA ALA A 76 0.13 -2.30 -4.55
C ALA A 76 0.72 -0.86 -4.57
N GLY A 77 0.15 0.03 -3.76
CA GLY A 77 0.58 1.42 -3.63
C GLY A 77 1.79 1.58 -2.73
N SER A 78 2.21 2.84 -2.56
CA SER A 78 3.39 3.17 -1.74
C SER A 78 3.06 3.82 -0.39
N LEU A 79 1.77 4.06 -0.13
CA LEU A 79 1.26 4.53 1.15
C LEU A 79 0.43 3.47 1.86
N LEU A 80 0.31 3.60 3.19
CA LEU A 80 -0.58 2.78 4.01
C LEU A 80 -2.04 2.98 3.58
N SER A 81 -2.79 1.89 3.41
CA SER A 81 -4.25 1.97 3.35
C SER A 81 -4.82 2.02 4.76
N ILE A 82 -5.89 2.80 4.97
CA ILE A 82 -6.68 2.73 6.21
C ILE A 82 -7.64 1.54 6.16
N ALA A 83 -8.27 1.22 7.30
CA ALA A 83 -9.29 0.18 7.33
C ALA A 83 -10.51 0.58 6.49
N THR A 84 -11.07 -0.38 5.75
CA THR A 84 -12.23 -0.14 4.87
C THR A 84 -13.14 -1.37 4.76
N ASP A 85 -14.27 -1.17 4.09
CA ASP A 85 -15.30 -2.19 3.89
C ASP A 85 -14.99 -3.05 2.67
N VAL A 86 -15.30 -4.34 2.79
CA VAL A 86 -15.27 -5.31 1.69
C VAL A 86 -16.71 -5.72 1.43
N LYS A 87 -17.25 -5.34 0.28
CA LYS A 87 -18.68 -5.48 -0.03
C LYS A 87 -18.95 -6.53 -1.11
N PRO A 88 -19.90 -7.45 -0.88
CA PRO A 88 -20.40 -8.38 -1.88
C PRO A 88 -21.42 -7.70 -2.79
N PHE A 89 -21.30 -7.98 -4.08
CA PHE A 89 -22.27 -7.62 -5.09
C PHE A 89 -22.69 -8.87 -5.85
N ALA A 90 -23.98 -8.96 -6.17
CA ALA A 90 -24.49 -10.07 -6.90
C ALA A 90 -25.57 -9.63 -7.90
N LYS A 91 -25.76 -10.43 -8.94
CA LYS A 91 -26.83 -10.26 -9.92
C LYS A 91 -27.29 -11.62 -10.43
N GLN A 92 -28.55 -11.72 -10.82
CA GLN A 92 -29.03 -12.88 -11.55
C GLN A 92 -28.28 -12.99 -12.88
N ASN A 93 -28.03 -14.22 -13.37
CA ASN A 93 -27.22 -14.48 -14.57
C ASN A 93 -27.69 -13.74 -15.85
N ARG A 94 -28.95 -13.27 -15.88
CA ARG A 94 -29.53 -12.52 -17.03
C ARG A 94 -29.73 -11.03 -16.76
N SER A 95 -29.35 -10.55 -15.58
CA SER A 95 -29.43 -9.14 -15.19
C SER A 95 -28.09 -8.45 -15.41
N ASN A 96 -28.13 -7.18 -15.77
CA ASN A 96 -26.95 -6.30 -15.80
C ASN A 96 -26.79 -5.46 -14.52
N ASN A 97 -27.77 -5.55 -13.60
CA ASN A 97 -27.82 -4.72 -12.41
C ASN A 97 -27.17 -5.45 -11.24
N TRP A 98 -25.92 -5.10 -10.93
CA TRP A 98 -25.24 -5.51 -9.70
C TRP A 98 -25.92 -4.88 -8.49
N LYS A 99 -26.22 -5.70 -7.49
CA LYS A 99 -26.83 -5.26 -6.23
C LYS A 99 -25.98 -5.71 -5.06
N HIS A 100 -25.83 -4.84 -4.08
CA HIS A 100 -25.22 -5.20 -2.80
C HIS A 100 -26.12 -6.20 -2.07
N THR A 101 -25.55 -7.21 -1.41
CA THR A 101 -26.34 -8.26 -0.72
C THR A 101 -26.70 -7.91 0.73
N GLY A 102 -26.14 -6.83 1.28
CA GLY A 102 -26.51 -6.28 2.59
C GLY A 102 -25.54 -6.58 3.73
N THR A 103 -24.62 -7.52 3.56
CA THR A 103 -23.55 -7.80 4.52
C THR A 103 -22.24 -7.19 4.02
N GLN A 104 -21.35 -6.77 4.91
CA GLN A 104 -20.02 -6.30 4.56
C GLN A 104 -18.97 -6.92 5.50
N GLY A 105 -17.77 -7.12 4.96
CA GLY A 105 -16.58 -7.47 5.74
C GLY A 105 -15.74 -6.24 6.02
N ILE A 106 -14.76 -6.39 6.91
CA ILE A 106 -13.75 -5.36 7.19
C ILE A 106 -12.38 -5.85 6.71
N LEU A 107 -11.71 -5.00 5.94
CA LEU A 107 -10.29 -5.06 5.66
C LEU A 107 -9.58 -4.10 6.61
N ILE A 108 -8.63 -4.62 7.39
CA ILE A 108 -7.73 -3.77 8.17
C ILE A 108 -6.72 -3.10 7.23
N GLY A 109 -6.21 -1.94 7.62
CA GLY A 109 -5.23 -1.21 6.82
C GLY A 109 -4.00 -2.07 6.48
N LEU A 110 -3.51 -1.94 5.24
CA LEU A 110 -2.41 -2.71 4.68
C LEU A 110 -1.23 -1.78 4.36
N ARG A 111 -0.04 -2.16 4.81
CA ARG A 111 1.20 -1.46 4.47
C ARG A 111 1.51 -1.58 2.97
N PRO A 112 2.38 -0.72 2.43
CA PRO A 112 2.86 -0.85 1.04
C PRO A 112 3.39 -2.24 0.74
N GLY A 113 2.87 -2.89 -0.31
CA GLY A 113 3.24 -4.23 -0.75
C GLY A 113 2.63 -5.38 0.07
N GLU A 114 1.99 -5.09 1.20
CA GLU A 114 1.38 -6.11 2.06
C GLU A 114 0.18 -6.76 1.36
N SER A 115 -0.03 -8.05 1.63
CA SER A 115 -1.20 -8.80 1.19
C SER A 115 -1.80 -9.56 2.37
N VAL A 116 -3.13 -9.60 2.42
CA VAL A 116 -3.88 -10.41 3.38
C VAL A 116 -4.75 -11.39 2.63
N THR A 117 -4.80 -12.64 3.08
CA THR A 117 -5.80 -13.62 2.65
C THR A 117 -6.73 -13.93 3.81
N LYS A 118 -8.04 -13.81 3.60
CA LYS A 118 -9.04 -13.98 4.64
C LYS A 118 -10.32 -14.57 4.08
N GLU A 119 -10.98 -15.42 4.86
CA GLU A 119 -12.34 -15.87 4.58
C GLU A 119 -13.35 -14.78 4.99
N TYR A 120 -14.22 -14.44 4.04
CA TYR A 120 -15.35 -13.54 4.26
C TYR A 120 -16.65 -14.33 4.13
N VAL A 121 -17.57 -14.06 5.05
CA VAL A 121 -18.92 -14.64 5.06
C VAL A 121 -19.92 -13.54 4.75
N PHE A 122 -20.66 -13.70 3.66
CA PHE A 122 -21.67 -12.75 3.20
C PHE A 122 -23.04 -13.40 3.20
N VAL A 123 -24.01 -12.71 3.81
CA VAL A 123 -25.41 -13.11 3.80
C VAL A 123 -26.19 -12.16 2.91
N ASP A 124 -27.03 -12.69 2.03
CA ASP A 124 -27.99 -11.91 1.24
C ASP A 124 -29.14 -11.41 2.12
N LYS A 125 -28.84 -10.44 2.99
CA LYS A 125 -29.80 -9.80 3.89
C LYS A 125 -30.84 -8.97 3.14
N LEU A 126 -30.48 -8.42 1.98
CA LEU A 126 -31.37 -7.58 1.17
C LEU A 126 -32.27 -8.40 0.22
N LYS A 127 -32.15 -9.73 0.21
CA LYS A 127 -33.00 -10.63 -0.58
C LYS A 127 -32.96 -10.34 -2.08
N VAL A 128 -31.79 -9.95 -2.57
CA VAL A 128 -31.63 -9.60 -3.99
C VAL A 128 -31.40 -10.82 -4.88
N LEU A 129 -31.12 -11.97 -4.27
CA LEU A 129 -30.85 -13.22 -4.97
C LEU A 129 -32.04 -14.19 -4.96
N PRO A 130 -32.27 -14.89 -6.08
CA PRO A 130 -33.30 -15.92 -6.16
C PRO A 130 -32.87 -17.18 -5.40
N ALA A 131 -33.83 -17.87 -4.77
CA ALA A 131 -33.55 -19.11 -4.03
C ALA A 131 -33.17 -20.29 -4.96
N ALA A 132 -33.78 -20.36 -6.15
CA ALA A 132 -33.76 -21.55 -7.01
C ALA A 132 -33.00 -21.39 -8.33
N SER A 133 -32.26 -20.29 -8.53
CA SER A 133 -31.48 -20.10 -9.76
C SER A 133 -30.08 -19.60 -9.46
N GLY A 134 -29.15 -19.92 -10.35
CA GLY A 134 -27.78 -19.43 -10.27
C GLY A 134 -27.69 -17.92 -10.42
N PHE A 135 -26.61 -17.36 -9.90
CA PHE A 135 -26.32 -15.94 -9.91
C PHE A 135 -24.82 -15.70 -10.06
N GLU A 136 -24.47 -14.49 -10.49
CA GLU A 136 -23.11 -14.01 -10.54
C GLU A 136 -22.81 -13.22 -9.27
N PHE A 137 -21.58 -13.37 -8.78
CA PHE A 137 -21.12 -12.79 -7.53
C PHE A 137 -19.73 -12.19 -7.71
N LYS A 138 -19.50 -11.02 -7.12
CA LYS A 138 -18.17 -10.41 -7.02
C LYS A 138 -18.06 -9.69 -5.69
N VAL A 139 -16.83 -9.37 -5.31
CA VAL A 139 -16.53 -8.60 -4.11
C VAL A 139 -15.73 -7.38 -4.51
N GLN A 140 -15.94 -6.27 -3.80
CA GLN A 140 -15.16 -5.07 -3.98
C GLN A 140 -14.60 -4.61 -2.63
N ALA A 141 -13.29 -4.42 -2.58
CA ALA A 141 -12.60 -3.75 -1.48
C ALA A 141 -12.79 -2.23 -1.63
N ASP A 142 -12.85 -1.53 -0.52
CA ASP A 142 -13.10 -0.08 -0.48
C ASP A 142 -14.33 0.37 -1.29
N ALA A 143 -15.40 -0.41 -1.30
CA ALA A 143 -16.58 -0.13 -2.11
C ALA A 143 -17.32 1.18 -1.74
N ASN A 144 -16.89 1.88 -0.69
CA ASN A 144 -17.39 3.19 -0.27
C ASN A 144 -16.39 4.33 -0.57
N ASN A 145 -15.28 4.05 -1.27
CA ASN A 145 -14.25 5.00 -1.65
C ASN A 145 -13.65 5.76 -0.46
N LYS A 146 -13.38 5.06 0.65
CA LYS A 146 -12.85 5.65 1.89
C LYS A 146 -11.35 5.81 1.86
N VAL A 147 -10.65 4.93 1.14
CA VAL A 147 -9.21 5.01 0.94
C VAL A 147 -8.98 5.85 -0.30
N ILE A 148 -8.04 6.80 -0.24
CA ILE A 148 -7.61 7.51 -1.44
C ILE A 148 -6.66 6.58 -2.19
N GLU A 149 -7.09 6.09 -3.34
CA GLU A 149 -6.34 5.11 -4.11
C GLU A 149 -5.66 5.74 -5.33
N SER A 150 -4.57 5.12 -5.79
CA SER A 150 -3.93 5.50 -7.05
C SER A 150 -4.72 5.00 -8.27
N ASN A 151 -5.56 3.98 -8.07
CA ASN A 151 -6.47 3.44 -9.06
C ASN A 151 -7.73 2.89 -8.36
N GLU A 152 -8.90 3.42 -8.71
CA GLU A 152 -10.19 2.99 -8.12
C GLU A 152 -10.84 1.82 -8.89
N ASN A 153 -10.21 1.35 -9.98
CA ASN A 153 -10.81 0.39 -10.90
C ASN A 153 -10.28 -1.05 -10.74
N ASN A 154 -9.36 -1.29 -9.81
CA ASN A 154 -8.72 -2.59 -9.58
C ASN A 154 -9.05 -3.21 -8.20
N ASN A 155 -9.94 -2.56 -7.43
CA ASN A 155 -10.38 -3.05 -6.13
C ASN A 155 -11.58 -4.03 -6.20
N ALA A 156 -12.05 -4.38 -7.41
CA ALA A 156 -13.08 -5.40 -7.65
C ALA A 156 -12.48 -6.76 -8.01
N SER A 157 -13.07 -7.83 -7.47
CA SER A 157 -12.67 -9.22 -7.74
C SER A 157 -13.08 -9.68 -9.13
N ALA A 158 -12.52 -10.81 -9.57
CA ALA A 158 -13.12 -11.61 -10.63
C ALA A 158 -14.57 -12.01 -10.28
N ILE A 159 -15.39 -12.25 -11.31
CA ILE A 159 -16.77 -12.70 -11.15
C ILE A 159 -16.78 -14.21 -10.94
N LEU A 160 -17.52 -14.65 -9.93
CA LEU A 160 -17.86 -16.06 -9.68
C LEU A 160 -19.28 -16.33 -10.18
N THR A 161 -19.46 -17.43 -10.90
CA THR A 161 -20.79 -17.96 -11.21
C THR A 161 -21.16 -19.01 -10.18
N ILE A 162 -22.23 -18.76 -9.42
CA ILE A 162 -22.76 -19.68 -8.41
C ILE A 162 -24.02 -20.31 -8.97
N THR A 163 -24.06 -21.64 -9.01
CA THR A 163 -25.25 -22.41 -9.40
C THR A 163 -25.97 -22.90 -8.16
N ALA A 164 -27.30 -22.97 -8.20
CA ALA A 164 -28.03 -23.70 -7.17
C ALA A 164 -27.60 -25.18 -7.23
N ALA A 165 -27.34 -25.79 -6.07
CA ALA A 165 -27.19 -27.24 -6.00
C ALA A 165 -28.49 -27.89 -6.51
N GLN A 166 -28.36 -28.82 -7.46
CA GLN A 166 -29.49 -29.60 -7.96
C GLN A 166 -30.03 -30.55 -6.90
#